data_AF-A0A383B0M5-F1
#
_entry.id   AF-A0A383B0M5-F1
#
_cell.length_a   1.000
_cell.length_b   1.000
_cell.length_c   1.000
_cell.angle_alpha   90.00
_cell.angle_beta   90.00
_cell.angle_gamma   90.00
#
_symmetry.space_group_name_H-M   'P 1'
#
loop_
_entity.id
_entity.type
_entity.pdbx_description
1 polymer ?
#
loop_
_entity_poly.entity_id
_entity_poly.type
_entity_poly.pdbx_seq_one_letter_code
_entity_poly.pdbx_strand_id
1 'polypeptide(L)'
;MNAQSPIDTSRLVPYLTDNLPGFVGFSTIEKFPTGQSNPTYLITADSGRYVLRRKPDGQLLKSAHAVDREFRIMQALAATAVPVPKMHLLCNDDSIFGTMFYVMSYVDGRILWNPALPDLAMPDRRRLYDEMIQVLAALHSVSIDEVGLNDFGRPGSYFDRQVGRWSKQYRASE
;
A
#
# COMPACT_ATOMS: atom_id res chain seq x y z
N MET A 1 -16.71 3.35 23.39
CA MET A 1 -15.77 2.43 22.70
C MET A 1 -16.60 1.64 21.71
N ASN A 2 -16.37 1.77 20.40
CA ASN A 2 -17.09 0.93 19.45
C ASN A 2 -16.37 -0.42 19.41
N ALA A 3 -17.06 -1.48 19.84
CA ALA A 3 -16.56 -2.84 19.65
C ALA A 3 -16.43 -3.09 18.15
N GLN A 4 -15.20 -3.28 17.68
CA GLN A 4 -14.94 -3.69 16.31
C GLN A 4 -15.57 -5.09 16.14
N SER A 5 -16.53 -5.25 15.22
CA SER A 5 -17.10 -6.56 14.93
C SER A 5 -15.98 -7.56 14.61
N PRO A 6 -16.05 -8.83 15.09
CA PRO A 6 -15.05 -9.83 14.78
C PRO A 6 -14.81 -9.95 13.27
N ILE A 7 -13.54 -10.02 12.87
CA ILE A 7 -13.16 -10.20 11.47
C ILE A 7 -13.36 -11.68 11.14
N ASP A 8 -14.25 -11.99 10.20
CA ASP A 8 -14.41 -13.36 9.71
C ASP A 8 -13.18 -13.79 8.90
N THR A 9 -12.49 -14.82 9.37
CA THR A 9 -11.29 -15.38 8.77
C THR A 9 -11.51 -16.78 8.20
N SER A 10 -12.74 -17.32 8.27
CA SER A 10 -13.09 -18.70 7.93
C SER A 10 -12.69 -19.10 6.51
N ARG A 11 -12.84 -18.19 5.54
CA ARG A 11 -12.41 -18.36 4.14
C ARG A 11 -11.01 -17.81 3.85
N LEU A 12 -10.57 -16.81 4.60
CA LEU A 12 -9.26 -16.18 4.42
C LEU A 12 -8.12 -17.15 4.77
N VAL A 13 -8.18 -17.83 5.92
CA VAL A 13 -7.05 -18.65 6.42
C VAL A 13 -6.76 -19.87 5.53
N PRO A 14 -7.76 -20.64 5.05
CA PRO A 14 -7.52 -21.68 4.04
C PRO A 14 -6.93 -21.10 2.75
N TYR A 15 -7.51 -20.00 2.24
CA TYR A 15 -7.02 -19.35 1.02
C TYR A 15 -5.56 -18.92 1.14
N LEU A 16 -5.15 -18.33 2.27
CA LEU A 16 -3.75 -17.95 2.51
C LEU A 16 -2.83 -19.17 2.62
N THR A 17 -3.25 -20.24 3.29
CA THR A 17 -2.50 -21.51 3.37
C THR A 17 -2.22 -22.09 1.97
N ASP A 18 -3.22 -22.06 1.09
CA ASP A 18 -3.14 -22.64 -0.25
C ASP A 18 -2.42 -21.73 -1.27
N ASN A 19 -2.46 -20.40 -1.10
CA ASN A 19 -2.05 -19.43 -2.13
C ASN A 19 -0.90 -18.50 -1.72
N LEU A 20 -0.46 -18.48 -0.45
CA LEU A 20 0.68 -17.68 0.01
C LEU A 20 1.86 -18.61 0.36
N PRO A 21 2.87 -18.78 -0.52
CA PRO A 21 3.96 -19.74 -0.31
C PRO A 21 4.69 -19.51 1.02
N GLY A 22 4.70 -20.55 1.85
CA GLY A 22 5.32 -20.53 3.18
C GLY A 22 4.43 -20.01 4.31
N PHE A 23 3.14 -19.73 4.08
CA PHE A 23 2.19 -19.40 5.16
C PHE A 23 1.91 -20.62 6.04
N VAL A 24 2.16 -20.51 7.34
CA VAL A 24 1.92 -21.57 8.32
C VAL A 24 1.47 -20.95 9.64
N GLY A 25 0.47 -21.59 10.28
CA GLY A 25 0.13 -21.33 11.68
C GLY A 25 -0.52 -19.97 11.94
N PHE A 26 -1.62 -19.65 11.27
CA PHE A 26 -2.38 -18.41 11.55
C PHE A 26 -2.73 -18.29 13.04
N SER A 27 -2.43 -17.14 13.63
CA SER A 27 -2.72 -16.84 15.04
C SER A 27 -3.79 -15.75 15.19
N THR A 28 -3.58 -14.57 14.57
CA THR A 28 -4.49 -13.41 14.69
C THR A 28 -4.55 -12.55 13.43
N ILE A 29 -5.65 -11.81 13.29
CA ILE A 29 -5.75 -10.67 12.38
C ILE A 29 -6.28 -9.45 13.15
N GLU A 30 -5.60 -8.32 13.04
CA GLU A 30 -5.90 -7.10 13.78
C GLU A 30 -5.94 -5.90 12.83
N LYS A 31 -6.94 -5.04 12.94
CA LYS A 31 -7.01 -3.83 12.12
C LYS A 31 -6.01 -2.79 12.66
N PHE A 32 -5.20 -2.18 11.79
CA PHE A 32 -4.39 -1.03 12.21
C PHE A 32 -5.31 0.12 12.67
N PRO A 33 -4.96 0.83 13.77
CA PRO A 33 -5.80 1.88 14.35
C PRO A 33 -5.84 3.16 13.48
N THR A 34 -4.93 3.29 12.52
CA THR A 34 -4.78 4.45 11.64
C THR A 34 -4.88 4.05 10.17
N GLY A 35 -5.25 5.03 9.31
CA GLY A 35 -5.50 4.81 7.88
C GLY A 35 -7.00 4.83 7.55
N GLN A 36 -7.44 5.88 6.87
CA GLN A 36 -8.86 6.12 6.54
C GLN A 36 -9.25 5.66 5.12
N SER A 37 -8.29 5.50 4.20
CA SER A 37 -8.61 5.23 2.79
C SER A 37 -8.95 3.77 2.50
N ASN A 38 -8.07 2.82 2.82
CA ASN A 38 -8.26 1.38 2.59
C ASN A 38 -8.04 0.61 3.90
N PRO A 39 -9.00 -0.20 4.39
CA PRO A 39 -8.81 -1.02 5.57
C PRO A 39 -7.55 -1.87 5.47
N THR A 40 -6.65 -1.70 6.44
CA THR A 40 -5.35 -2.36 6.50
C THR A 40 -5.24 -3.11 7.83
N TYR A 41 -4.70 -4.33 7.80
CA TYR A 41 -4.68 -5.27 8.90
C TYR A 41 -3.30 -5.91 9.05
N LEU A 42 -2.88 -6.16 10.28
CA LEU A 42 -1.75 -7.02 10.63
C LEU A 42 -2.27 -8.47 10.73
N ILE A 43 -1.62 -9.39 10.03
CA ILE A 43 -1.79 -10.83 10.21
C ILE A 43 -0.55 -11.35 10.95
N THR A 44 -0.78 -12.09 12.04
CA THR A 44 0.26 -12.81 12.77
C THR A 44 0.07 -14.31 12.54
N ALA A 45 1.17 -14.98 12.19
CA ALA A 45 1.23 -16.42 12.01
C ALA A 45 2.61 -16.95 12.46
N ASP A 46 2.75 -18.27 12.65
CA ASP A 46 4.03 -18.91 12.97
C ASP A 46 5.10 -18.64 11.90
N SER A 47 4.68 -18.51 10.64
CA SER A 47 5.54 -18.13 9.50
C SER A 47 5.93 -16.64 9.46
N GLY A 48 5.41 -15.81 10.38
CA GLY A 48 5.78 -14.40 10.54
C GLY A 48 4.60 -13.41 10.49
N ARG A 49 4.94 -12.13 10.28
CA ARG A 49 3.99 -11.01 10.21
C ARG A 49 3.75 -10.58 8.77
N TYR A 50 2.49 -10.38 8.41
CA TYR A 50 2.07 -9.92 7.09
C TYR A 50 1.10 -8.75 7.21
N VAL A 51 1.00 -7.92 6.17
CA VAL A 51 0.03 -6.83 6.08
C VAL A 51 -0.97 -7.15 4.98
N LEU A 52 -2.25 -7.26 5.35
CA LEU A 52 -3.37 -7.35 4.41
C LEU A 52 -3.97 -5.96 4.23
N ARG A 53 -4.17 -5.53 2.99
CA ARG A 53 -4.89 -4.29 2.66
C ARG A 53 -6.01 -4.61 1.69
N ARG A 54 -7.24 -4.21 2.02
CA ARG A 54 -8.43 -4.44 1.21
C ARG A 54 -9.10 -3.15 0.77
N LYS A 55 -9.82 -3.24 -0.32
CA LYS A 55 -10.75 -2.20 -0.79
C LYS A 55 -11.88 -2.02 0.25
N PRO A 56 -12.36 -0.79 0.55
CA PRO A 56 -13.49 -0.59 1.45
C PRO A 56 -14.78 -1.24 0.93
N ASP A 57 -15.71 -1.51 1.85
CA ASP A 57 -17.05 -2.00 1.54
C ASP A 57 -17.92 -0.91 0.89
N GLY A 58 -18.95 -1.33 0.15
CA GLY A 58 -20.00 -0.44 -0.38
C GLY A 58 -19.72 0.16 -1.76
N GLN A 59 -20.57 1.10 -2.18
CA GLN A 59 -20.53 1.71 -3.50
C GLN A 59 -19.50 2.84 -3.53
N LEU A 60 -18.34 2.59 -4.15
CA LEU A 60 -17.22 3.53 -4.20
C LEU A 60 -17.27 4.43 -5.44
N LEU A 61 -16.73 5.64 -5.31
CA LEU A 61 -16.50 6.54 -6.45
C LEU A 61 -15.56 5.90 -7.47
N LYS A 62 -15.81 6.15 -8.77
CA LYS A 62 -14.93 5.66 -9.85
C LYS A 62 -13.48 6.12 -9.61
N SER A 63 -12.53 5.20 -9.80
CA SER A 63 -11.09 5.31 -9.55
C SER A 63 -10.63 5.57 -8.10
N ALA A 64 -11.53 5.61 -7.12
CA ALA A 64 -11.16 5.53 -5.71
C ALA A 64 -10.84 4.07 -5.32
N HIS A 65 -9.92 3.88 -4.36
CA HIS A 65 -9.62 2.58 -3.72
C HIS A 65 -9.14 1.45 -4.66
N ALA A 66 -8.33 1.79 -5.67
CA ALA A 66 -7.70 0.83 -6.59
C ALA A 66 -6.51 0.11 -5.95
N VAL A 67 -6.79 -0.85 -5.04
CA VAL A 67 -5.76 -1.66 -4.35
C VAL A 67 -4.98 -2.59 -5.29
N ASP A 68 -5.59 -2.98 -6.41
CA ASP A 68 -4.95 -3.67 -7.54
C ASP A 68 -3.80 -2.83 -8.14
N ARG A 69 -4.00 -1.52 -8.29
CA ARG A 69 -2.98 -0.59 -8.79
C ARG A 69 -1.87 -0.35 -7.76
N GLU A 70 -2.21 -0.29 -6.47
CA GLU A 70 -1.24 -0.24 -5.37
C GLU A 70 -0.35 -1.51 -5.38
N PHE A 71 -0.95 -2.69 -5.54
CA PHE A 71 -0.23 -3.96 -5.66
C PHE A 71 0.69 -3.98 -6.88
N ARG A 72 0.16 -3.64 -8.06
CA ARG A 72 0.89 -3.69 -9.33
C ARG A 72 2.14 -2.79 -9.34
N ILE A 73 2.03 -1.54 -8.86
CA ILE A 73 3.19 -0.64 -8.86
C ILE A 73 4.27 -1.09 -7.86
N MET A 74 3.90 -1.54 -6.66
CA MET A 74 4.89 -2.03 -5.69
C MET A 74 5.56 -3.34 -6.15
N GLN A 75 4.81 -4.23 -6.80
CA GLN A 75 5.38 -5.47 -7.35
C GLN A 75 6.34 -5.17 -8.51
N ALA A 76 6.03 -4.22 -9.39
CA ALA A 76 6.91 -3.78 -10.47
C ALA A 76 8.19 -3.11 -9.95
N LEU A 77 8.08 -2.27 -8.92
CA LEU A 77 9.22 -1.58 -8.31
C LEU A 77 10.17 -2.51 -7.53
N ALA A 78 9.75 -3.73 -7.16
CA ALA A 78 10.55 -4.67 -6.37
C ALA A 78 11.85 -5.14 -7.05
N ALA A 79 11.99 -4.95 -8.37
CA ALA A 79 13.21 -5.22 -9.12
C ALA A 79 14.13 -3.98 -9.29
N THR A 80 13.80 -2.85 -8.67
CA THR A 80 14.50 -1.56 -8.82
C THR A 80 15.25 -1.18 -7.54
N ALA A 81 15.95 -0.03 -7.57
CA ALA A 81 16.56 0.57 -6.39
C ALA A 81 15.55 1.22 -5.41
N VAL A 82 14.24 1.24 -5.72
CA VAL A 82 13.21 1.82 -4.84
C VAL A 82 12.84 0.81 -3.75
N PRO A 83 13.06 1.12 -2.46
CA PRO A 83 12.69 0.22 -1.37
C PRO A 83 11.16 0.11 -1.24
N VAL A 84 10.63 -1.07 -1.50
CA VAL A 84 9.20 -1.41 -1.40
C VAL A 84 9.00 -2.70 -0.60
N PRO A 85 7.86 -2.89 0.09
CA PRO A 85 7.55 -4.16 0.74
C PRO A 85 7.41 -5.27 -0.32
N LYS A 86 7.84 -6.49 0.00
CA LYS A 86 7.59 -7.65 -0.85
C LYS A 86 6.08 -7.89 -0.94
N MET A 87 5.55 -7.83 -2.16
CA MET A 87 4.17 -8.17 -2.48
C MET A 87 4.06 -9.69 -2.61
N HIS A 88 3.15 -10.32 -1.86
CA HIS A 88 3.01 -11.80 -1.86
C HIS A 88 1.85 -12.28 -2.74
N LEU A 89 0.64 -11.75 -2.55
CA LEU A 89 -0.53 -12.11 -3.38
C LEU A 89 -1.51 -10.95 -3.53
N LEU A 90 -2.30 -11.00 -4.61
CA LEU A 90 -3.49 -10.19 -4.86
C LEU A 90 -4.67 -11.14 -5.05
N CYS A 91 -5.74 -10.94 -4.29
CA CYS A 91 -6.99 -11.68 -4.41
C CYS A 91 -8.09 -10.75 -4.96
N ASN A 92 -8.65 -11.13 -6.10
CA ASN A 92 -9.75 -10.43 -6.77
C ASN A 92 -11.11 -11.12 -6.54
N ASP A 93 -11.14 -12.23 -5.78
CA ASP A 93 -12.37 -12.90 -5.38
C ASP A 93 -12.91 -12.27 -4.09
N ASP A 94 -13.85 -11.34 -4.25
CA ASP A 94 -14.57 -10.68 -3.15
C ASP A 94 -15.21 -11.70 -2.17
N SER A 95 -15.45 -12.95 -2.59
CA SER A 95 -16.04 -13.97 -1.72
C SER A 95 -15.08 -14.51 -0.64
N ILE A 96 -13.77 -14.30 -0.77
CA ILE A 96 -12.75 -14.74 0.21
C ILE A 96 -12.71 -13.85 1.46
N PHE A 97 -12.87 -12.53 1.30
CA PHE A 97 -12.72 -11.56 2.40
C PHE A 97 -13.64 -10.32 2.29
N GLY A 98 -14.79 -10.48 1.62
CA GLY A 98 -15.81 -9.45 1.40
C GLY A 98 -15.47 -8.47 0.27
N THR A 99 -14.19 -8.15 0.08
CA THR A 99 -13.67 -7.28 -0.98
C THR A 99 -12.27 -7.68 -1.42
N MET A 100 -11.91 -7.33 -2.67
CA MET A 100 -10.56 -7.39 -3.23
C MET A 100 -9.50 -6.90 -2.22
N PHE A 101 -8.46 -7.70 -2.05
CA PHE A 101 -7.37 -7.42 -1.12
C PHE A 101 -6.03 -7.93 -1.65
N TYR A 102 -4.94 -7.40 -1.09
CA TYR A 102 -3.62 -7.96 -1.28
C TYR A 102 -2.92 -8.22 0.06
N VAL A 103 -1.90 -9.08 0.03
CA VAL A 103 -0.99 -9.33 1.16
C VAL A 103 0.44 -8.95 0.77
N MET A 104 1.11 -8.22 1.66
CA MET A 104 2.52 -7.84 1.55
C MET A 104 3.27 -8.15 2.85
N SER A 105 4.60 -8.18 2.81
CA SER A 105 5.42 -8.35 4.01
C SER A 105 5.17 -7.21 5.02
N TYR A 106 5.14 -7.55 6.31
CA TYR A 106 5.32 -6.54 7.35
C TYR A 106 6.78 -6.07 7.37
N VAL A 107 6.99 -4.77 7.17
CA VAL A 107 8.31 -4.14 7.30
C VAL A 107 8.41 -3.51 8.68
N ASP A 108 9.24 -4.08 9.54
CA ASP A 108 9.52 -3.51 10.86
C ASP A 108 10.43 -2.27 10.70
N GLY A 109 10.12 -1.18 11.39
CA GLY A 109 10.75 0.11 11.13
C GLY A 109 10.12 1.30 11.86
N ARG A 110 10.59 2.50 11.50
CA ARG A 110 10.23 3.75 12.17
C ARG A 110 9.50 4.68 11.19
N ILE A 111 8.34 5.20 11.59
CA ILE A 111 7.63 6.26 10.87
C ILE A 111 7.95 7.60 11.53
N LEU A 112 8.66 8.47 10.82
CA LEU A 112 9.13 9.76 11.33
C LEU A 112 8.14 10.87 10.93
N TRP A 113 7.15 11.13 11.78
CA TRP A 113 6.04 12.05 11.49
C TRP A 113 6.44 13.54 11.49
N ASN A 114 7.40 13.93 12.32
CA ASN A 114 7.87 15.32 12.41
C ASN A 114 9.09 15.51 11.49
N PRO A 115 9.00 16.25 10.38
CA PRO A 115 10.13 16.46 9.47
C PRO A 115 11.27 17.26 10.12
N ALA A 116 11.04 17.99 11.23
CA ALA A 116 12.12 18.65 11.96
C ALA A 116 13.07 17.67 12.66
N LEU A 117 12.67 16.39 12.80
CA LEU A 117 13.45 15.31 13.42
C LEU A 117 14.11 15.71 14.76
N PRO A 118 13.35 16.28 15.72
CA PRO A 118 13.91 16.96 16.89
C PRO A 118 14.80 16.06 17.74
N ASP A 119 14.44 14.77 17.86
CA ASP A 119 15.11 13.78 18.72
C ASP A 119 16.42 13.22 18.12
N LEU A 120 16.81 13.66 16.92
CA LEU A 120 18.02 13.20 16.24
C LEU A 120 19.12 14.26 16.23
N ALA A 121 20.37 13.83 16.28
CA ALA A 121 21.53 14.70 16.08
C ALA A 121 21.63 15.15 14.61
N MET A 122 22.24 16.32 14.36
CA MET A 122 22.36 16.90 13.02
C MET A 122 22.98 15.96 11.95
N PRO A 123 24.01 15.13 12.25
CA PRO A 123 24.53 14.17 11.29
C PRO A 123 23.50 13.11 10.87
N ASP A 124 22.68 12.62 11.80
CA ASP A 124 21.65 11.60 11.51
C ASP A 124 20.46 12.19 10.76
N ARG A 125 20.07 13.44 11.07
CA ARG A 125 19.09 14.18 10.27
C ARG A 125 19.56 14.30 8.82
N ARG A 126 20.81 14.72 8.61
CA ARG A 126 21.41 14.83 7.26
C ARG A 126 21.31 13.49 6.52
N ARG A 127 21.78 12.39 7.13
CA ARG A 127 21.74 11.06 6.51
C ARG A 127 20.34 10.61 6.11
N LEU A 128 19.31 10.89 6.92
CA LEU A 128 17.92 10.56 6.60
C LEU A 128 17.36 11.41 5.47
N TYR A 129 17.71 12.69 5.40
CA TYR A 129 17.32 13.56 4.29
C TYR A 129 18.04 13.19 2.99
N ASP A 130 19.34 12.86 3.06
CA ASP A 130 20.11 12.36 1.93
C ASP A 130 19.49 11.05 1.39
N GLU A 131 19.17 10.09 2.26
CA GLU A 131 18.50 8.83 1.89
C GLU A 131 17.11 9.06 1.26
N MET A 132 16.30 9.97 1.83
CA MET A 132 15.00 10.34 1.26
C MET A 132 15.15 10.90 -0.16
N ILE A 133 16.18 11.72 -0.40
CA ILE A 133 16.49 12.27 -1.73
C ILE A 133 16.97 11.15 -2.68
N GLN A 134 17.81 10.21 -2.22
CA GLN A 134 18.24 9.07 -3.03
C GLN A 134 17.07 8.20 -3.46
N VAL A 135 16.13 7.88 -2.56
CA VAL A 135 14.93 7.11 -2.87
C VAL A 135 14.01 7.83 -3.86
N LEU A 136 13.84 9.15 -3.71
CA LEU A 136 13.06 9.96 -4.67
C LEU A 136 13.74 10.04 -6.04
N ALA A 137 15.06 10.19 -6.08
CA ALA A 137 15.84 10.18 -7.32
C ALA A 137 15.77 8.81 -8.01
N ALA A 138 15.93 7.72 -7.27
CA ALA A 138 15.76 6.35 -7.78
C ALA A 138 14.35 6.17 -8.37
N LEU A 139 13.29 6.59 -7.67
CA LEU A 139 11.91 6.49 -8.15
C LEU A 139 11.66 7.29 -9.43
N HIS A 140 12.20 8.50 -9.53
CA HIS A 140 12.12 9.31 -10.76
C HIS A 140 12.99 8.78 -11.91
N SER A 141 13.95 7.88 -11.62
CA SER A 141 14.85 7.28 -12.61
C SER A 141 14.40 5.90 -13.09
N VAL A 142 13.27 5.38 -12.59
CA VAL A 142 12.71 4.10 -13.03
C VAL A 142 12.26 4.19 -14.49
N SER A 143 12.84 3.35 -15.34
CA SER A 143 12.37 3.10 -16.70
C SER A 143 11.01 2.39 -16.66
N ILE A 144 9.94 3.15 -16.96
CA ILE A 144 8.54 2.68 -16.91
C ILE A 144 8.31 1.48 -17.83
N ASP A 145 9.02 1.43 -18.97
CA ASP A 145 9.01 0.34 -19.94
C ASP A 145 9.66 -0.94 -19.41
N GLU A 146 10.83 -0.84 -18.77
CA GLU A 146 11.53 -1.99 -18.20
C GLU A 146 10.77 -2.63 -17.04
N VAL A 147 10.02 -1.84 -16.25
CA VAL A 147 9.17 -2.35 -15.17
C VAL A 147 7.74 -2.68 -15.60
N GLY A 148 7.42 -2.61 -16.90
CA GLY A 148 6.12 -3.04 -17.44
C GLY A 148 4.92 -2.19 -16.98
N LEU A 149 5.09 -0.86 -16.86
CA LEU A 149 4.07 0.08 -16.37
C LEU A 149 3.58 1.08 -17.45
N ASN A 150 3.77 0.80 -18.74
CA ASN A 150 3.46 1.71 -19.85
C ASN A 150 1.98 2.11 -19.95
N ASP A 151 1.08 1.19 -19.60
CA ASP A 151 -0.38 1.40 -19.52
C ASP A 151 -0.85 1.88 -18.13
N PHE A 152 0.05 1.99 -17.15
CA PHE A 152 -0.32 2.34 -15.77
C PHE A 152 -0.86 3.77 -15.67
N GLY A 153 -0.36 4.69 -16.49
CA GLY A 153 -0.72 6.11 -16.47
C GLY A 153 -1.00 6.69 -17.85
N ARG A 154 -1.25 8.00 -17.91
CA ARG A 154 -1.32 8.75 -19.18
C ARG A 154 -0.09 9.66 -19.26
N PRO A 155 0.87 9.42 -20.19
CA PRO A 155 2.02 10.30 -20.36
C PRO A 155 1.64 11.67 -20.97
N GLY A 156 2.63 12.57 -21.11
CA GLY A 156 2.45 13.94 -21.64
C GLY A 156 1.60 14.85 -20.75
N SER A 157 1.52 16.14 -21.09
CA SER A 157 0.57 17.17 -20.57
C SER A 157 0.12 17.05 -19.10
N TYR A 158 1.04 16.70 -18.19
CA TYR A 158 0.69 16.43 -16.79
C TYR A 158 0.13 17.68 -16.10
N PHE A 159 0.83 18.81 -16.25
CA PHE A 159 0.43 20.07 -15.63
C PHE A 159 -0.93 20.55 -16.12
N ASP A 160 -1.18 20.59 -17.43
CA ASP A 160 -2.48 21.03 -17.99
C ASP A 160 -3.64 20.19 -17.45
N ARG A 161 -3.48 18.86 -17.40
CA ARG A 161 -4.51 17.96 -16.87
C ARG A 161 -4.74 18.16 -15.39
N GLN A 162 -3.67 18.34 -14.60
CA GLN A 162 -3.78 18.51 -13.16
C GLN A 162 -4.37 19.87 -12.79
N VAL A 163 -3.90 20.96 -13.40
CA VAL A 163 -4.49 22.30 -13.25
C VAL A 163 -5.96 22.27 -13.66
N GLY A 164 -6.28 21.75 -14.84
CA GLY A 164 -7.65 21.63 -15.32
C GLY A 164 -8.55 20.75 -14.43
N ARG A 165 -7.99 19.71 -13.78
CA ARG A 165 -8.71 18.87 -12.81
C ARG A 165 -8.98 19.64 -11.51
N TRP A 166 -7.96 20.22 -10.90
CA TRP A 166 -8.08 20.93 -9.63
C TRP A 166 -8.98 22.16 -9.74
N SER A 167 -8.86 22.96 -10.82
CA SER A 167 -9.76 24.10 -11.06
C SER A 167 -11.22 23.68 -11.24
N LYS A 168 -11.49 22.52 -11.86
CA LYS A 168 -12.86 21.97 -11.98
C LYS A 168 -13.40 21.47 -10.64
N GLN A 169 -12.56 20.80 -9.82
CA GLN A 169 -12.97 20.31 -8.50
C GLN A 169 -13.25 21.46 -7.53
N TYR A 170 -12.44 22.52 -7.56
CA TYR A 170 -12.67 23.74 -6.78
C TYR A 170 -14.04 24.36 -7.12
N ARG A 171 -14.29 24.66 -8.40
CA ARG A 171 -15.56 25.27 -8.87
C ARG A 171 -16.81 24.40 -8.67
N ALA A 172 -16.64 23.09 -8.52
CA ALA A 172 -17.74 22.17 -8.20
C ALA A 172 -18.01 22.05 -6.69
N SER A 173 -17.22 22.76 -5.87
CA SER A 173 -17.31 22.82 -4.41
C SER A 173 -17.59 24.25 -3.90
N GLU A 174 -17.84 25.18 -4.82
CA GLU A 174 -18.39 26.54 -4.56
C GLU A 174 -19.93 26.47 -4.48
#